data_AF-A0A7V9GN22-F1
#
_entry.id   AF-A0A7V9GN22-F1
#
_cell.length_a   1.000
_cell.length_b   1.000
_cell.length_c   1.000
_cell.angle_alpha   90.00
_cell.angle_beta   90.00
_cell.angle_gamma   90.00
#
_symmetry.space_group_name_H-M   'P 1'
#
loop_
_entity.id
_entity.type
_entity.pdbx_description
1 polymer ?
#
loop_
_entity_poly.entity_id
_entity_poly.type
_entity_poly.pdbx_seq_one_letter_code
_entity_poly.pdbx_strand_id
1 'polypeptide(L)'
;MPETENPKERDSRLNWKSWLNYQSIVRQVPFFLFLAFLAVLYIYNGHHADKTIRNINREAKQVKELQYEYKTVKSEVMFRSKQSELVNAVEPMGLKELTVSPVILKDSL
;
A
#
# COMPACT_ATOMS: atom_id res chain seq x y z
N MET A 1 -74.70 -8.55 10.49
CA MET A 1 -73.68 -8.44 11.56
C MET A 1 -72.63 -7.46 11.07
N PRO A 2 -72.46 -6.27 11.69
CA PRO A 2 -71.37 -5.37 11.33
C PRO A 2 -70.09 -5.75 12.12
N GLU A 3 -68.99 -5.97 11.41
CA GLU A 3 -67.68 -6.20 12.00
C GLU A 3 -67.22 -4.94 12.73
N THR A 4 -66.98 -5.07 14.03
CA THR A 4 -66.48 -3.99 14.88
C THR A 4 -64.99 -3.75 14.60
N GLU A 5 -64.66 -2.62 13.97
CA GLU A 5 -63.27 -2.18 13.79
C GLU A 5 -62.55 -2.08 15.15
N ASN A 6 -61.41 -2.76 15.25
CA ASN A 6 -60.62 -2.85 16.49
C ASN A 6 -59.87 -1.52 16.76
N PRO A 7 -60.11 -0.85 17.91
CA PRO A 7 -59.54 0.48 18.20
C PRO A 7 -58.01 0.51 18.25
N LYS A 8 -57.34 -0.61 18.54
CA LYS A 8 -55.87 -0.69 18.61
C LYS A 8 -55.15 -0.51 17.26
N GLU A 9 -55.81 -0.83 16.15
CA GLU A 9 -55.23 -0.65 14.81
C GLU A 9 -55.33 0.79 14.30
N ARG A 10 -56.31 1.57 14.77
CA ARG A 10 -56.45 2.99 14.39
C ARG A 10 -55.35 3.84 15.04
N ASP A 11 -55.05 3.62 16.32
CA ASP A 11 -54.04 4.39 17.06
C ASP A 11 -52.62 4.22 16.49
N SER A 12 -52.23 3.01 16.07
CA SER A 12 -50.91 2.75 15.49
C SER A 12 -50.72 3.43 14.12
N ARG A 13 -51.76 3.41 13.28
CA ARG A 13 -51.75 4.08 11.96
C ARG A 13 -51.76 5.61 12.08
N LEU A 14 -52.42 6.15 13.10
CA LEU A 14 -52.44 7.60 13.40
C LEU A 14 -51.08 8.07 13.93
N ASN A 15 -50.43 7.29 14.79
CA ASN A 15 -49.10 7.60 15.33
C ASN A 15 -48.00 7.59 14.27
N TRP A 16 -48.02 6.64 13.32
CA TRP A 16 -47.07 6.61 12.21
C TRP A 16 -47.18 7.83 11.27
N LYS A 17 -48.41 8.23 10.92
CA LYS A 17 -48.66 9.42 10.09
C LYS A 17 -48.24 10.72 10.78
N SER A 18 -48.41 10.81 12.10
CA SER A 18 -47.99 11.95 12.90
C SER A 18 -46.47 12.05 13.07
N TRP A 19 -45.76 10.92 13.11
CA TRP A 19 -44.30 10.89 13.13
C TRP A 19 -43.69 11.32 11.77
N LEU A 20 -44.36 10.97 10.67
CA LEU A 20 -44.05 11.45 9.31
C LEU A 20 -44.66 12.83 8.98
N ASN A 21 -45.03 13.60 9.99
CA ASN A 21 -45.59 14.93 9.79
C ASN A 21 -44.52 15.86 9.19
N TYR A 22 -44.92 16.69 8.22
CA TYR A 22 -44.04 17.55 7.44
C TYR A 22 -43.14 18.44 8.31
N GLN A 23 -43.68 18.97 9.41
CA GLN A 23 -42.93 19.76 10.40
C GLN A 23 -41.75 19.00 11.03
N SER A 24 -41.93 17.70 11.30
CA SER A 24 -40.89 16.83 11.87
C SER A 24 -39.78 16.55 10.85
N ILE A 25 -40.17 16.29 9.59
CA ILE A 25 -39.25 16.03 8.49
C ILE A 25 -38.40 17.27 8.20
N VAL A 26 -39.02 18.45 8.10
CA VAL A 26 -38.32 19.71 7.83
C VAL A 26 -37.31 20.04 8.95
N ARG A 27 -37.63 19.74 10.21
CA ARG A 27 -36.71 19.91 11.33
C ARG A 27 -35.49 19.00 11.26
N GLN A 28 -35.60 17.83 10.64
CA GLN A 28 -34.51 16.86 10.49
C GLN A 28 -33.68 17.06 9.22
N VAL A 29 -34.08 17.95 8.30
CA VAL A 29 -33.36 18.24 7.04
C VAL A 29 -31.86 18.53 7.24
N PRO A 30 -31.42 19.34 8.23
CA PRO A 30 -29.99 19.58 8.45
C PRO A 30 -29.20 18.31 8.76
N PHE A 31 -29.82 17.35 9.46
CA PHE A 31 -29.21 16.06 9.77
C PHE A 31 -29.10 15.17 8.53
N PHE A 32 -30.11 15.15 7.66
CA PHE A 32 -30.02 14.45 6.38
C PHE A 32 -28.97 15.06 5.45
N LEU A 33 -28.84 16.39 5.42
CA LEU A 33 -27.76 17.06 4.69
C LEU A 33 -26.38 16.68 5.22
N PHE A 34 -26.23 16.56 6.54
CA PHE A 34 -24.99 16.07 7.16
C PHE A 34 -24.67 14.64 6.72
N LEU A 35 -25.66 13.73 6.72
CA LEU A 35 -25.47 12.36 6.24
C LEU A 35 -25.15 12.31 4.74
N ALA A 36 -25.81 13.12 3.92
CA ALA A 36 -25.53 13.23 2.49
C ALA A 36 -24.10 13.72 2.25
N PHE A 37 -23.64 14.70 3.02
CA PHE A 37 -22.27 15.19 2.97
C PHE A 37 -21.26 14.07 3.35
N LEU A 38 -21.52 13.32 4.41
CA LEU A 38 -20.70 12.17 4.78
C LEU A 38 -20.68 11.09 3.68
N ALA A 39 -21.81 10.84 3.03
CA ALA A 39 -21.89 9.89 1.93
C ALA A 39 -21.02 10.33 0.74
N VAL A 40 -21.05 11.62 0.39
CA VAL A 40 -20.17 12.18 -0.65
C VAL A 40 -18.70 12.03 -0.27
N LEU A 41 -18.32 12.37 0.97
CA LEU A 41 -16.95 12.19 1.46
C LEU A 41 -16.50 10.72 1.43
N TYR A 42 -17.40 9.80 1.77
CA TYR A 42 -17.12 8.37 1.73
C TYR A 42 -16.84 7.89 0.30
N ILE A 43 -17.71 8.23 -0.65
CA ILE A 43 -17.53 7.87 -2.07
C ILE A 43 -16.25 8.49 -2.62
N TYR A 44 -15.99 9.75 -2.30
CA TYR A 44 -14.76 10.44 -2.68
C TYR A 44 -13.53 9.68 -2.17
N ASN A 45 -13.47 9.39 -0.87
CA ASN A 45 -12.34 8.66 -0.28
C ASN A 45 -12.16 7.26 -0.90
N GLY A 46 -13.25 6.56 -1.21
CA GLY A 46 -13.19 5.27 -1.91
C GLY A 46 -12.49 5.38 -3.28
N HIS A 47 -12.89 6.34 -4.11
CA HIS A 47 -12.27 6.55 -5.43
C HIS A 47 -10.79 6.96 -5.34
N HIS A 48 -10.43 7.73 -4.31
CA HIS A 48 -9.04 8.10 -4.05
C HIS A 48 -8.20 6.91 -3.58
N ALA A 49 -8.77 6.00 -2.79
CA ALA A 49 -8.10 4.78 -2.35
C ALA A 49 -7.77 3.86 -3.53
N ASP A 50 -8.70 3.65 -4.45
CA ASP A 50 -8.48 2.78 -5.62
C ASP A 50 -7.33 3.26 -6.50
N LYS A 51 -7.27 4.56 -6.79
CA LYS A 51 -6.16 5.17 -7.53
C LYS A 51 -4.83 5.01 -6.81
N THR A 52 -4.84 5.21 -5.48
CA THR A 52 -3.65 5.11 -4.64
C THR A 52 -3.13 3.67 -4.62
N ILE A 53 -4.01 2.68 -4.45
CA ILE A 53 -3.66 1.24 -4.47
C ILE A 53 -3.03 0.87 -5.81
N ARG A 54 -3.60 1.32 -6.93
CA ARG A 54 -3.04 1.06 -8.25
C ARG A 54 -1.64 1.64 -8.41
N ASN A 55 -1.42 2.86 -7.92
CA ASN A 55 -0.09 3.49 -7.95
C ASN A 55 0.90 2.72 -7.07
N ILE A 56 0.51 2.37 -5.83
CA ILE A 56 1.33 1.56 -4.93
C ILE A 56 1.79 0.28 -5.60
N ASN A 57 0.89 -0.46 -6.25
CA ASN A 57 1.23 -1.69 -6.95
C ASN A 57 2.23 -1.47 -8.10
N ARG A 58 2.08 -0.37 -8.84
CA ARG A 58 3.02 -0.01 -9.92
C ARG A 58 4.40 0.37 -9.38
N GLU A 59 4.46 1.18 -8.34
CA GLU A 59 5.73 1.56 -7.72
C GLU A 59 6.41 0.35 -7.05
N ALA A 60 5.66 -0.52 -6.38
CA ALA A 60 6.18 -1.75 -5.78
C ALA A 60 6.82 -2.67 -6.82
N LYS A 61 6.23 -2.78 -8.02
CA LYS A 61 6.81 -3.54 -9.12
C LYS A 61 8.15 -2.95 -9.57
N GLN A 62 8.22 -1.63 -9.74
CA GLN A 62 9.46 -0.94 -10.14
C GLN A 62 10.56 -1.12 -9.10
N VAL A 63 10.23 -0.98 -7.80
CA VAL A 63 11.19 -1.21 -6.71
C VAL A 63 11.70 -2.65 -6.73
N LYS A 64 10.83 -3.63 -6.97
CA LYS A 64 11.23 -5.04 -7.05
C LYS A 64 12.16 -5.30 -8.23
N GLU A 65 11.88 -4.71 -9.38
CA GLU A 65 12.71 -4.81 -10.58
C GLU A 65 14.09 -4.18 -10.36
N LEU A 66 14.14 -2.98 -9.79
CA LEU A 66 15.40 -2.31 -9.45
C LEU A 66 16.23 -3.11 -8.42
N GLN A 67 15.57 -3.71 -7.42
CA GLN A 67 16.25 -4.60 -6.48
C GLN A 67 16.82 -5.85 -7.16
N TYR A 68 16.12 -6.39 -8.16
CA TYR A 68 16.58 -7.54 -8.92
C TYR A 68 17.82 -7.19 -9.76
N GLU A 69 17.80 -6.04 -10.43
CA GLU A 69 18.93 -5.53 -11.20
C GLU A 69 20.16 -5.31 -10.30
N TYR A 70 19.97 -4.62 -9.17
CA TYR A 70 21.04 -4.42 -8.19
C TYR A 70 21.64 -5.73 -7.71
N LYS A 71 20.81 -6.71 -7.36
CA LYS A 71 21.29 -8.03 -6.91
C LYS A 71 22.07 -8.74 -8.01
N THR A 72 21.60 -8.68 -9.25
CA THR A 72 22.27 -9.28 -10.41
C THR A 72 23.65 -8.67 -10.61
N VAL A 73 23.75 -7.35 -10.73
CA VAL A 73 25.03 -6.65 -10.93
C VAL A 73 25.97 -6.88 -9.75
N LYS A 74 25.46 -6.81 -8.52
CA LYS A 74 26.25 -7.11 -7.32
C LYS A 74 26.79 -8.53 -7.33
N SER A 75 25.97 -9.51 -7.72
CA SER A 75 26.39 -10.91 -7.78
C SER A 75 27.47 -11.13 -8.83
N GLU A 76 27.41 -10.42 -9.96
CA GLU A 76 28.45 -10.44 -10.99
C GLU A 76 29.77 -9.87 -10.48
N VAL A 77 29.72 -8.72 -9.79
CA VAL A 77 30.91 -8.14 -9.16
C VAL A 77 31.49 -9.10 -8.12
N MET A 78 30.66 -9.71 -7.28
CA MET A 78 31.11 -10.70 -6.29
C MET A 78 31.74 -11.93 -6.95
N PHE A 79 31.16 -12.41 -8.05
CA PHE A 79 31.70 -13.54 -8.81
C PHE A 79 33.07 -13.20 -9.40
N ARG A 80 33.21 -12.06 -10.07
CA ARG A 80 34.49 -11.58 -10.61
C ARG A 80 35.52 -11.32 -9.52
N SER A 81 35.08 -10.88 -8.34
CA SER A 81 35.95 -10.62 -7.18
C SER A 81 36.33 -11.90 -6.42
N LYS A 82 35.77 -13.06 -6.79
CA LYS A 82 36.10 -14.34 -6.16
C LYS A 82 37.55 -14.67 -6.49
N GLN A 83 38.36 -14.94 -5.47
CA GLN A 83 39.81 -15.20 -5.59
C GLN A 83 40.17 -16.19 -6.70
N SER A 84 39.41 -17.28 -6.86
CA SER A 84 39.63 -18.25 -7.95
C SER A 84 39.44 -17.67 -9.35
N GLU A 85 38.37 -16.88 -9.55
CA GLU A 85 38.07 -16.24 -10.83
C GLU A 85 39.03 -15.07 -11.08
N LEU A 86 39.38 -14.34 -10.03
CA LEU A 86 40.33 -13.24 -10.07
C LEU A 86 41.73 -13.72 -10.49
N VAL A 87 42.20 -14.83 -9.92
CA VAL A 87 43.49 -15.45 -10.27
C VAL A 87 43.51 -15.86 -11.75
N ASN A 88 42.44 -16.50 -12.24
CA ASN A 88 42.32 -16.87 -13.66
C ASN A 88 42.30 -15.63 -14.58
N ALA A 89 41.63 -14.55 -14.15
CA ALA A 89 41.53 -13.32 -14.94
C ALA A 89 42.85 -12.53 -15.02
N VAL A 90 43.71 -12.62 -14.01
CA VAL A 90 45.01 -11.92 -13.96
C VAL A 90 46.20 -12.78 -14.43
N GLU A 91 46.00 -14.09 -14.62
CA GLU A 91 46.98 -15.02 -15.19
C GLU A 91 47.59 -14.54 -16.53
N PRO A 92 46.81 -14.07 -17.54
CA PRO A 92 47.38 -13.55 -18.78
C PRO A 92 48.20 -12.26 -18.59
N MET A 93 48.05 -11.57 -17.45
CA MET A 93 48.88 -10.41 -17.08
C MET A 93 50.20 -10.83 -16.40
N GLY A 94 50.44 -12.13 -16.23
CA GLY A 94 51.64 -12.68 -15.58
C GLY A 94 51.64 -12.52 -14.05
N LEU A 95 50.52 -12.11 -13.46
CA LEU A 95 50.37 -11.90 -12.02
C LEU A 95 50.12 -13.23 -11.31
N LYS A 96 50.81 -13.45 -10.18
CA LYS A 96 50.68 -14.66 -9.36
C LYS A 96 50.29 -14.29 -7.94
N GLU A 97 49.55 -15.19 -7.30
CA GLU A 97 49.18 -15.05 -5.91
C GLU A 97 50.42 -15.04 -5.00
N LEU A 98 50.43 -14.12 -4.03
CA LEU A 98 51.48 -14.05 -3.01
C LEU A 98 51.26 -15.16 -1.98
N THR A 99 52.06 -16.22 -2.07
CA THR A 99 52.04 -17.35 -1.12
C THR A 99 52.78 -17.06 0.19
N VAL A 100 53.57 -15.98 0.23
CA VAL A 100 54.36 -15.55 1.39
C VAL A 100 53.95 -14.14 1.81
N SER A 101 53.92 -13.91 3.13
CA SER A 101 53.63 -12.57 3.66
C SER A 101 54.70 -11.56 3.24
N PRO A 102 54.31 -10.32 2.88
CA PRO A 102 55.23 -9.31 2.41
C PRO A 102 56.22 -8.91 3.52
N VAL A 103 57.48 -8.69 3.13
CA VAL A 103 58.55 -8.32 4.06
C VAL A 103 58.62 -6.81 4.17
N ILE A 104 58.61 -6.29 5.40
CA ILE A 104 58.81 -4.85 5.65
C ILE A 104 60.30 -4.56 5.44
N LEU A 105 60.63 -3.78 4.40
CA LEU A 105 62.00 -3.31 4.19
C LEU A 105 62.34 -2.31 5.30
N LYS A 106 63.27 -2.67 6.20
CA LYS A 106 63.91 -1.70 7.08
C LYS A 106 65.18 -1.20 6.38
N ASP A 107 65.24 0.09 6.11
CA ASP A 107 66.46 0.73 5.60
C ASP A 107 67.62 0.49 6.56
N SER A 108 68.75 0.08 5.99
CA SER A 108 69.98 -0.16 6.75
C SER A 108 70.74 1.16 6.87
N LEU A 109 70.74 1.75 8.06
CA LEU A 109 71.67 2.81 8.49
C LEU A 109 72.71 2.23 9.44
#